data_AF-A0A916HYY6-F1
#
_entry.id   AF-A0A916HYY6-F1
#
_cell.length_a   1.000
_cell.length_b   1.000
_cell.length_c   1.000
_cell.angle_alpha   90.00
_cell.angle_beta   90.00
_cell.angle_gamma   90.00
#
_symmetry.space_group_name_H-M   'P 1'
#
loop_
_entity.id
_entity.type
_entity.pdbx_description
1 polymer ?
#
loop_
_entity_poly.entity_id
_entity_poly.type
_entity_poly.pdbx_seq_one_letter_code
_entity_poly.pdbx_strand_id
1 'polypeptide(L)'
;MAITKRVAERIQNSLRTFVPVLNAQKARDVSEADTVTIVKDLLSEVFGYDKYAEVTSEHAIRGTYCDLAVRVENKLAFLIEVKAIGIELKDSHIKQAVDYASNQGCEWVVLTNAVEWHLYHVIFKKPIDKQEIASFDLLSINPKSEDDLEKLYLITREGFTKSALTDYRDRKDATSRFMLAAIILHSDSVQTAIRREVRRVSEINVEEEIIEKMLRDEVLKRETIEGEQADTAVRRVSRGIEKARRPTDKPAAEPEPAPTSAPTAAAAGVGAAPSAAN
;
A
#
# COMPACT_ATOMS: atom_id res chain seq x y z
N MET A 1 7.71 -8.48 5.11
CA MET A 1 7.55 -9.27 3.86
C MET A 1 8.83 -10.06 3.61
N ALA A 2 8.75 -11.27 3.06
CA ALA A 2 9.96 -12.06 2.76
C ALA A 2 10.47 -11.76 1.33
N ILE A 3 11.57 -11.02 1.24
CA ILE A 3 12.27 -10.74 -0.02
C ILE A 3 13.10 -11.98 -0.39
N THR A 4 12.91 -12.51 -1.60
CA THR A 4 13.64 -13.71 -2.01
C THR A 4 15.10 -13.38 -2.29
N LYS A 5 15.99 -14.36 -2.04
CA LYS A 5 17.43 -14.22 -2.34
C LYS A 5 17.68 -13.81 -3.80
N ARG A 6 16.92 -14.37 -4.75
CA ARG A 6 17.00 -14.03 -6.18
C ARG A 6 16.72 -12.54 -6.45
N VAL A 7 15.69 -11.98 -5.82
CA VAL A 7 15.34 -10.55 -5.99
C VAL A 7 16.41 -9.66 -5.36
N ALA A 8 16.86 -10.00 -4.15
CA ALA A 8 17.91 -9.26 -3.46
C ALA A 8 19.22 -9.24 -4.26
N GLU A 9 19.64 -10.40 -4.79
CA GLU A 9 20.85 -10.51 -5.62
C GLU A 9 20.73 -9.74 -6.94
N ARG A 10 19.56 -9.76 -7.61
CA ARG A 10 19.32 -8.94 -8.82
C ARG A 10 19.51 -7.46 -8.49
N ILE A 11 18.79 -6.95 -7.48
CA ILE A 11 18.86 -5.54 -7.09
C ILE A 11 20.32 -5.16 -6.79
N GLN A 12 21.01 -5.94 -5.97
CA GLN A 12 22.39 -5.65 -5.58
C GLN A 12 23.35 -5.64 -6.77
N ASN A 13 23.24 -6.61 -7.68
CA ASN A 13 24.13 -6.72 -8.84
C ASN A 13 23.84 -5.63 -9.87
N SER A 14 22.56 -5.38 -10.18
CA SER A 14 22.17 -4.34 -11.14
C SER A 14 22.57 -2.96 -10.62
N LEU A 15 22.36 -2.65 -9.33
CA LEU A 15 22.77 -1.35 -8.77
C LEU A 15 24.28 -1.10 -8.87
N ARG A 16 25.14 -2.13 -8.72
CA ARG A 16 26.59 -1.98 -8.95
C ARG A 16 26.92 -1.51 -10.36
N THR A 17 26.13 -1.94 -11.34
CA THR A 17 26.27 -1.53 -12.75
C THR A 17 25.69 -0.14 -12.99
N PHE A 18 24.54 0.18 -12.38
CA PHE A 18 23.84 1.44 -12.64
C PHE A 18 24.36 2.64 -11.85
N VAL A 19 24.95 2.47 -10.67
CA VAL A 19 25.49 3.60 -9.89
C VAL A 19 26.55 4.40 -10.67
N PRO A 20 27.55 3.79 -11.34
CA PRO A 20 28.47 4.53 -12.21
C PRO A 20 27.77 5.25 -13.38
N VAL A 21 26.74 4.62 -13.96
CA VAL A 21 25.95 5.23 -15.06
C VAL A 21 25.21 6.46 -14.55
N LEU A 22 24.50 6.35 -13.42
CA LEU A 22 23.78 7.47 -12.81
C LEU A 22 24.71 8.65 -12.49
N ASN A 23 25.89 8.38 -11.91
CA ASN A 23 26.89 9.42 -11.66
C ASN A 23 27.37 10.10 -12.95
N ALA A 24 27.66 9.33 -14.01
CA ALA A 24 28.11 9.87 -15.28
C ALA A 24 27.02 10.71 -15.98
N GLN A 25 25.78 10.25 -15.95
CA GLN A 25 24.65 10.96 -16.56
C GLN A 25 24.29 12.23 -15.78
N LYS A 26 24.37 12.17 -14.44
CA LYS A 26 24.20 13.34 -13.57
C LYS A 26 25.29 14.39 -13.81
N ALA A 27 26.54 13.96 -13.96
CA ALA A 27 27.66 14.86 -14.27
C ALA A 27 27.53 15.54 -15.65
N ARG A 28 26.81 14.91 -16.58
CA ARG A 28 26.51 15.45 -17.92
C ARG A 28 25.24 16.30 -17.96
N ASP A 29 24.50 16.39 -16.87
CA ASP A 29 23.21 17.09 -16.76
C ASP A 29 22.26 16.76 -17.92
N VAL A 30 22.00 15.45 -18.11
CA VAL A 30 21.22 14.99 -19.26
C VAL A 30 19.75 15.38 -19.18
N SER A 31 19.12 15.47 -20.35
CA SER A 31 17.74 15.91 -20.51
C SER A 31 16.72 14.96 -19.86
N GLU A 32 15.46 15.42 -19.72
CA GLU A 32 14.35 14.58 -19.26
C GLU A 32 14.16 13.35 -20.17
N ALA A 33 14.26 13.51 -21.49
CA ALA A 33 14.13 12.40 -22.44
C ALA A 33 15.24 11.34 -22.28
N ASP A 34 16.48 11.77 -22.05
CA ASP A 34 17.59 10.86 -21.75
C ASP A 34 17.37 10.17 -20.39
N THR A 35 16.86 10.92 -19.41
CA THR A 35 16.54 10.39 -18.08
C THR A 35 15.44 9.34 -18.14
N VAL A 36 14.40 9.54 -18.96
CA VAL A 36 13.35 8.54 -19.24
C VAL A 36 13.96 7.25 -19.79
N THR A 37 14.96 7.34 -20.64
CA THR A 37 15.66 6.15 -21.17
C THR A 37 16.38 5.38 -20.05
N ILE A 38 17.07 6.09 -19.15
CA ILE A 38 17.72 5.49 -17.98
C ILE A 38 16.67 4.83 -17.06
N VAL A 39 15.54 5.49 -16.82
CA VAL A 39 14.44 4.96 -15.99
C VAL A 39 13.89 3.66 -16.57
N LYS A 40 13.71 3.57 -17.90
CA LYS A 40 13.29 2.31 -18.55
C LYS A 40 14.27 1.17 -18.31
N ASP A 41 15.58 1.45 -18.34
CA ASP A 41 16.60 0.45 -18.10
C ASP A 41 16.63 0.03 -16.62
N LEU A 42 16.45 0.96 -15.67
CA LEU A 42 16.30 0.65 -14.24
C LEU A 42 15.07 -0.21 -13.96
N LEU A 43 13.91 0.14 -14.55
CA LEU A 43 12.68 -0.65 -14.43
C LEU A 43 12.89 -2.10 -14.87
N SER A 44 13.65 -2.32 -15.95
CA SER A 44 13.90 -3.66 -16.44
C SER A 44 14.94 -4.41 -15.63
N GLU A 45 16.13 -3.84 -15.48
CA GLU A 45 17.30 -4.54 -14.95
C GLU A 45 17.33 -4.60 -13.42
N VAL A 46 16.84 -3.55 -12.74
CA VAL A 46 16.82 -3.49 -11.26
C VAL A 46 15.48 -4.01 -10.75
N PHE A 47 14.38 -3.44 -11.27
CA PHE A 47 13.04 -3.70 -10.75
C PHE A 47 12.34 -4.90 -11.39
N GLY A 48 12.91 -5.46 -12.46
CA GLY A 48 12.52 -6.75 -13.02
C GLY A 48 11.30 -6.73 -13.94
N TYR A 49 10.93 -5.57 -14.48
CA TYR A 49 9.85 -5.45 -15.45
C TYR A 49 10.29 -5.82 -16.87
N ASP A 50 9.36 -6.36 -17.66
CA ASP A 50 9.58 -6.51 -19.09
C ASP A 50 9.48 -5.15 -19.80
N LYS A 51 10.60 -4.69 -20.39
CA LYS A 51 10.68 -3.38 -21.06
C LYS A 51 9.73 -3.23 -22.25
N TYR A 52 9.32 -4.32 -22.89
CA TYR A 52 8.48 -4.30 -24.08
C TYR A 52 7.02 -4.61 -23.79
N ALA A 53 6.77 -5.50 -22.82
CA ALA A 53 5.42 -5.95 -22.47
C ALA A 53 4.80 -5.16 -21.31
N GLU A 54 5.59 -4.74 -20.33
CA GLU A 54 5.10 -4.18 -19.07
C GLU A 54 5.38 -2.69 -18.93
N VAL A 55 6.40 -2.15 -19.60
CA VAL A 55 6.73 -0.73 -19.58
C VAL A 55 6.25 -0.05 -20.86
N THR A 56 5.33 0.89 -20.75
CA THR A 56 4.83 1.66 -21.88
C THR A 56 5.07 3.15 -21.68
N SER A 57 5.40 3.86 -22.75
CA SER A 57 5.28 5.32 -22.78
C SER A 57 3.80 5.60 -23.03
N GLU A 58 3.08 6.11 -22.04
CA GLU A 58 1.62 6.13 -22.12
C GLU A 58 1.08 7.18 -23.09
N HIS A 59 -0.08 6.84 -23.66
CA HIS A 59 -0.76 7.51 -24.75
C HIS A 59 -1.76 8.54 -24.22
N ALA A 60 -1.87 9.68 -24.90
CA ALA A 60 -2.71 10.81 -24.54
C ALA A 60 -4.17 10.42 -24.23
N ILE A 61 -4.70 10.85 -23.08
CA ILE A 61 -6.14 11.02 -22.89
C ILE A 61 -6.37 12.39 -22.26
N ARG A 62 -7.02 13.29 -23.02
CA ARG A 62 -7.44 14.64 -22.57
C ARG A 62 -6.32 15.61 -22.15
N GLY A 63 -5.14 15.51 -22.79
CA GLY A 63 -4.11 16.55 -22.75
C GLY A 63 -3.24 16.61 -21.49
N THR A 64 -3.30 15.60 -20.62
CA THR A 64 -2.35 15.41 -19.51
C THR A 64 -1.62 14.09 -19.72
N TYR A 65 -0.32 14.05 -19.46
CA TYR A 65 0.58 12.94 -19.78
C TYR A 65 1.38 12.56 -18.53
N CYS A 66 1.68 11.27 -18.37
CA CYS A 66 2.81 10.80 -17.57
C CYS A 66 3.84 10.21 -18.53
N ASP A 67 5.13 10.30 -18.19
CA ASP A 67 6.21 9.83 -19.07
C ASP A 67 6.16 8.32 -19.31
N LEU A 68 5.87 7.55 -18.24
CA LEU A 68 5.81 6.10 -18.30
C LEU A 68 4.61 5.56 -17.51
N ALA A 69 4.13 4.41 -17.96
CA ALA A 69 3.20 3.57 -17.23
C ALA A 69 3.77 2.15 -17.12
N VAL A 70 3.57 1.54 -15.96
CA VAL A 70 3.90 0.13 -15.74
C VAL A 70 2.60 -0.66 -15.66
N ARG A 71 2.50 -1.73 -16.46
CA ARG A 71 1.37 -2.64 -16.50
C ARG A 71 1.82 -4.04 -16.14
N VAL A 72 1.19 -4.65 -15.15
CA VAL A 72 1.43 -6.04 -14.75
C VAL A 72 0.16 -6.81 -14.99
N GLU A 73 0.23 -7.91 -15.75
CA GLU A 73 -0.95 -8.73 -16.10
C GLU A 73 -2.11 -7.90 -16.70
N ASN A 74 -1.77 -6.97 -17.60
CA ASN A 74 -2.70 -6.01 -18.23
C ASN A 74 -3.41 -5.03 -17.29
N LYS A 75 -3.01 -4.94 -16.01
CA LYS A 75 -3.50 -3.95 -15.06
C LYS A 75 -2.48 -2.83 -14.91
N LEU A 76 -2.96 -1.58 -14.92
CA LEU A 76 -2.13 -0.41 -14.65
C LEU A 76 -1.65 -0.46 -13.19
N ALA A 77 -0.35 -0.69 -13.01
CA ALA A 77 0.26 -0.87 -11.70
C ALA A 77 0.57 0.49 -11.05
N PHE A 78 1.37 1.30 -11.75
CA PHE A 78 1.68 2.66 -11.36
C PHE A 78 2.06 3.50 -12.57
N LEU A 79 1.88 4.81 -12.41
CA LEU A 79 2.31 5.83 -13.35
C LEU A 79 3.61 6.46 -12.86
N ILE A 80 4.50 6.84 -13.78
CA ILE A 80 5.79 7.42 -13.46
C ILE A 80 5.91 8.77 -14.15
N GLU A 81 6.12 9.80 -13.34
CA GLU A 81 6.54 11.12 -13.76
C GLU A 81 8.07 11.19 -13.66
N VAL A 82 8.72 11.54 -14.76
CA VAL A 82 10.16 11.67 -14.85
C VAL A 82 10.54 13.15 -14.95
N LYS A 83 11.68 13.51 -14.36
CA LYS A 83 12.33 14.81 -14.52
C LYS A 83 13.75 14.62 -15.01
N ALA A 84 14.35 15.67 -15.55
CA ALA A 84 15.77 15.65 -15.89
C ALA A 84 16.64 15.32 -14.67
N ILE A 85 17.74 14.59 -14.86
CA ILE A 85 18.56 14.00 -13.78
C ILE A 85 19.12 15.01 -12.77
N GLY A 86 19.38 16.25 -13.22
CA GLY A 86 19.89 17.34 -12.38
C GLY A 86 18.82 18.08 -11.60
N ILE A 87 17.54 17.82 -11.84
CA ILE A 87 16.43 18.53 -11.21
C ILE A 87 16.12 17.93 -9.84
N GLU A 88 16.11 18.79 -8.82
CA GLU A 88 15.58 18.48 -7.50
C GLU A 88 14.07 18.23 -7.59
N LEU A 89 13.63 17.10 -7.03
CA LEU A 89 12.22 16.71 -7.05
C LEU A 89 11.41 17.53 -6.04
N LYS A 90 10.29 18.10 -6.50
CA LYS A 90 9.39 18.92 -5.69
C LYS A 90 7.97 18.38 -5.77
N ASP A 91 7.19 18.62 -4.72
CA ASP A 91 5.79 18.19 -4.64
C ASP A 91 4.94 18.73 -5.81
N SER A 92 5.28 19.90 -6.35
CA SER A 92 4.62 20.47 -7.53
C SER A 92 4.76 19.61 -8.79
N HIS A 93 5.83 18.82 -8.91
CA HIS A 93 6.09 17.99 -10.10
C HIS A 93 5.12 16.80 -10.19
N ILE A 94 4.59 16.29 -9.07
CA ILE A 94 3.75 15.09 -9.10
C ILE A 94 2.27 15.39 -9.37
N LYS A 95 1.87 16.67 -9.38
CA LYS A 95 0.46 17.07 -9.51
C LYS A 95 -0.18 16.51 -10.78
N GLN A 96 0.50 16.64 -11.92
CA GLN A 96 -0.02 16.17 -13.21
C GLN A 96 -0.26 14.65 -13.21
N ALA A 97 0.71 13.90 -12.66
CA ALA A 97 0.60 12.45 -12.60
C ALA A 97 -0.45 11.96 -11.61
N VAL A 98 -0.68 12.67 -10.49
CA VAL A 98 -1.78 12.36 -9.55
C VAL A 98 -3.14 12.65 -10.18
N ASP A 99 -3.28 13.78 -10.87
CA ASP A 99 -4.52 14.12 -11.59
C ASP A 99 -4.83 13.07 -12.67
N TYR A 100 -3.80 12.61 -13.41
CA TYR A 100 -3.95 11.56 -14.40
C TYR A 100 -4.27 10.19 -13.76
N ALA A 101 -3.57 9.80 -12.70
CA ALA A 101 -3.81 8.58 -11.95
C ALA A 101 -5.25 8.51 -11.41
N SER A 102 -5.76 9.63 -10.88
CA SER A 102 -7.14 9.72 -10.42
C SER A 102 -8.16 9.45 -11.52
N ASN A 103 -7.89 9.85 -12.77
CA ASN A 103 -8.79 9.63 -13.90
C ASN A 103 -8.75 8.18 -14.41
N GLN A 104 -7.61 7.50 -14.28
CA GLN A 104 -7.42 6.11 -14.70
C GLN A 104 -7.74 5.09 -13.59
N GLY A 105 -8.06 5.54 -12.37
CA GLY A 105 -8.25 4.67 -11.21
C GLY A 105 -6.95 3.98 -10.77
N CYS A 106 -5.80 4.60 -11.03
CA CYS A 106 -4.51 4.11 -10.58
C CYS A 106 -4.19 4.67 -9.20
N GLU A 107 -3.92 3.79 -8.23
CA GLU A 107 -3.69 4.19 -6.84
C GLU A 107 -2.24 4.58 -6.54
N TRP A 108 -1.32 4.32 -7.47
CA TRP A 108 0.12 4.43 -7.23
C TRP A 108 0.80 5.29 -8.28
N VAL A 109 1.60 6.26 -7.82
CA VAL A 109 2.34 7.18 -8.67
C VAL A 109 3.78 7.28 -8.18
N VAL A 110 4.71 7.35 -9.13
CA VAL A 110 6.15 7.48 -8.87
C VAL A 110 6.65 8.79 -9.46
N LEU A 111 7.41 9.57 -8.68
CA LEU A 111 8.19 10.70 -9.18
C LEU A 111 9.66 10.34 -9.15
N THR A 112 10.38 10.54 -10.25
CA THR A 112 11.82 10.25 -10.27
C THR A 112 12.63 11.14 -11.23
N ASN A 113 13.90 11.35 -10.90
CA ASN A 113 14.92 11.88 -11.81
C ASN A 113 15.99 10.79 -12.12
N ALA A 114 15.60 9.52 -12.06
CA ALA A 114 16.43 8.31 -12.08
C ALA A 114 17.30 8.07 -10.83
N VAL A 115 17.68 9.11 -10.09
CA VAL A 115 18.47 9.02 -8.87
C VAL A 115 17.57 8.90 -7.64
N GLU A 116 16.71 9.89 -7.46
CA GLU A 116 15.71 9.94 -6.40
C GLU A 116 14.40 9.34 -6.89
N TRP A 117 13.75 8.56 -6.04
CA TRP A 117 12.48 7.91 -6.31
C TRP A 117 11.54 8.17 -5.15
N HIS A 118 10.39 8.76 -5.44
CA HIS A 118 9.34 9.01 -4.46
C HIS A 118 8.08 8.27 -4.89
N LEU A 119 7.57 7.43 -3.98
CA LEU A 119 6.40 6.58 -4.20
C LEU A 119 5.20 7.20 -3.48
N TYR A 120 4.12 7.45 -4.22
CA TYR A 120 2.91 8.07 -3.70
C TYR A 120 1.71 7.14 -3.82
N HIS A 121 0.87 7.16 -2.81
CA HIS A 121 -0.48 6.60 -2.84
C HIS A 121 -1.50 7.71 -3.09
N VAL A 122 -2.35 7.53 -4.10
CA VAL A 122 -3.41 8.46 -4.47
C VAL A 122 -4.62 8.25 -3.55
N ILE A 123 -5.09 9.33 -2.94
CA ILE A 123 -6.27 9.32 -2.07
C ILE A 123 -7.43 9.93 -2.85
N PHE A 124 -8.36 9.07 -3.25
CA PHE A 124 -9.56 9.43 -4.01
C PHE A 124 -10.62 10.13 -3.14
N LYS A 125 -10.30 11.32 -2.64
CA LYS A 125 -11.22 12.24 -1.96
C LYS A 125 -11.46 13.49 -2.82
N LYS A 126 -12.30 14.41 -2.36
CA LYS A 126 -12.55 15.70 -3.04
C LYS A 126 -12.07 16.85 -2.13
N PRO A 127 -11.01 17.60 -2.51
CA PRO A 127 -10.15 17.44 -3.69
C PRO A 127 -9.28 16.17 -3.63
N ILE A 128 -8.75 15.73 -4.78
CA ILE A 128 -7.80 14.61 -4.83
C ILE A 128 -6.59 14.94 -3.96
N ASP A 129 -6.12 13.94 -3.23
CA ASP A 129 -4.99 14.07 -2.30
C ASP A 129 -4.02 12.93 -2.50
N LYS A 130 -2.85 12.99 -1.88
CA LYS A 130 -1.79 12.00 -2.01
C LYS A 130 -1.02 11.86 -0.72
N GLN A 131 -0.42 10.69 -0.53
CA GLN A 131 0.48 10.41 0.58
C GLN A 131 1.78 9.85 0.05
N GLU A 132 2.92 10.46 0.39
CA GLU A 132 4.22 9.85 0.14
C GLU A 132 4.40 8.62 1.04
N ILE A 133 4.64 7.48 0.43
CA ILE A 133 4.74 6.18 1.11
C ILE A 133 6.19 5.88 1.46
N ALA A 134 7.07 5.98 0.47
CA ALA A 134 8.50 5.81 0.65
C ALA A 134 9.27 6.65 -0.38
N SER A 135 10.48 7.01 -0.01
CA SER A 135 11.46 7.57 -0.93
C SER A 135 12.84 6.98 -0.69
N PHE A 136 13.63 6.95 -1.75
CA PHE A 136 15.01 6.48 -1.74
C PHE A 136 15.84 7.16 -2.82
N ASP A 137 17.14 7.25 -2.58
CA ASP A 137 18.14 7.75 -3.53
C ASP A 137 19.11 6.59 -3.86
N LEU A 138 19.15 6.22 -5.14
CA LEU A 138 19.95 5.10 -5.63
C LEU A 138 21.47 5.30 -5.48
N LEU A 139 21.94 6.54 -5.28
CA LEU A 139 23.36 6.83 -5.04
C LEU A 139 23.75 6.73 -3.57
N SER A 140 22.79 6.83 -2.64
CA SER A 140 23.02 6.70 -1.19
C SER A 140 22.49 5.39 -0.59
N ILE A 141 21.71 4.62 -1.34
CA ILE A 141 21.10 3.38 -0.85
C ILE A 141 22.12 2.27 -0.57
N ASN A 142 21.92 1.55 0.54
CA ASN A 142 22.69 0.35 0.83
C ASN A 142 21.82 -0.90 0.62
N PRO A 143 21.94 -1.62 -0.50
CA PRO A 143 21.10 -2.80 -0.78
C PRO A 143 21.40 -4.01 0.14
N LYS A 144 22.37 -3.90 1.06
CA LYS A 144 22.59 -4.88 2.13
C LYS A 144 21.84 -4.55 3.42
N SER A 145 21.33 -3.32 3.56
CA SER A 145 20.45 -2.93 4.66
C SER A 145 19.04 -3.47 4.38
N GLU A 146 18.42 -4.08 5.39
CA GLU A 146 17.06 -4.64 5.26
C GLU A 146 16.04 -3.54 4.94
N ASP A 147 16.15 -2.38 5.60
CA ASP A 147 15.23 -1.25 5.42
C ASP A 147 15.28 -0.69 3.99
N ASP A 148 16.49 -0.52 3.47
CA ASP A 148 16.72 -0.01 2.11
C ASP A 148 16.29 -1.03 1.06
N LEU A 149 16.58 -2.30 1.30
CA LEU A 149 16.14 -3.38 0.42
C LEU A 149 14.61 -3.48 0.41
N GLU A 150 13.94 -3.28 1.55
CA GLU A 150 12.48 -3.25 1.63
C GLU A 150 11.90 -2.09 0.81
N LYS A 151 12.49 -0.88 0.88
CA LYS A 151 12.06 0.26 0.04
C LYS A 151 12.21 -0.02 -1.45
N LEU A 152 13.35 -0.56 -1.88
CA LEU A 152 13.59 -0.95 -3.27
C LEU A 152 12.62 -2.03 -3.73
N TYR A 153 12.28 -2.96 -2.84
CA TYR A 153 11.36 -4.05 -3.13
C TYR A 153 9.96 -3.56 -3.48
N LEU A 154 9.50 -2.43 -2.92
CA LEU A 154 8.16 -1.88 -3.15
C LEU A 154 7.83 -1.68 -4.63
N ILE A 155 8.81 -1.22 -5.41
CA ILE A 155 8.64 -0.94 -6.84
C ILE A 155 9.11 -2.10 -7.73
N THR A 156 9.58 -3.21 -7.17
CA THR A 156 9.89 -4.39 -8.00
C THR A 156 8.61 -5.01 -8.53
N ARG A 157 8.70 -5.65 -9.70
CA ARG A 157 7.61 -6.47 -10.26
C ARG A 157 7.08 -7.47 -9.23
N GLU A 158 7.97 -8.18 -8.53
CA GLU A 158 7.60 -9.16 -7.52
C GLU A 158 6.98 -8.53 -6.26
N GLY A 159 7.44 -7.34 -5.86
CA GLY A 159 6.85 -6.60 -4.76
C GLY A 159 5.43 -6.15 -5.09
N PHE A 160 5.24 -5.59 -6.27
CA PHE A 160 3.93 -5.17 -6.74
C PHE A 160 2.93 -6.33 -6.80
N THR A 161 3.29 -7.46 -7.43
CA THR A 161 2.41 -8.65 -7.51
C THR A 161 2.04 -9.22 -6.14
N LYS A 162 2.86 -8.98 -5.11
CA LYS A 162 2.60 -9.40 -3.73
C LYS A 162 1.99 -8.29 -2.86
N SER A 163 1.44 -7.23 -3.46
CA SER A 163 0.82 -6.11 -2.75
C SER A 163 1.76 -5.37 -1.79
N ALA A 164 3.07 -5.34 -2.07
CA ALA A 164 4.06 -4.80 -1.16
C ALA A 164 3.84 -3.31 -0.83
N LEU A 165 3.41 -2.52 -1.81
CA LEU A 165 3.04 -1.11 -1.62
C LEU A 165 1.88 -0.94 -0.64
N THR A 166 0.81 -1.74 -0.82
CA THR A 166 -0.37 -1.71 0.05
C THR A 166 -0.02 -2.10 1.47
N ASP A 167 0.68 -3.23 1.65
CA ASP A 167 1.09 -3.71 2.97
C ASP A 167 2.03 -2.71 3.67
N TYR A 168 2.96 -2.10 2.94
CA TYR A 168 3.87 -1.09 3.47
C TYR A 168 3.11 0.17 3.92
N ARG A 169 2.17 0.64 3.09
CA ARG A 169 1.27 1.75 3.43
C ARG A 169 0.46 1.42 4.67
N ASP A 170 -0.20 0.27 4.73
CA ASP A 170 -1.05 -0.12 5.84
C ASP A 170 -0.26 -0.21 7.15
N ARG A 171 0.96 -0.74 7.10
CA ARG A 171 1.87 -0.75 8.25
C ARG A 171 2.27 0.67 8.67
N LYS A 172 2.59 1.54 7.72
CA LYS A 172 2.92 2.96 7.98
C LYS A 172 1.75 3.71 8.61
N ASP A 173 0.53 3.48 8.12
CA ASP A 173 -0.68 4.09 8.65
C ASP A 173 -1.00 3.57 10.05
N ALA A 174 -0.84 2.26 10.28
CA ALA A 174 -1.05 1.61 11.58
C ALA A 174 -0.06 2.07 12.66
N THR A 175 1.17 2.41 12.28
CA THR A 175 2.19 2.95 13.20
C THR A 175 2.27 4.48 13.19
N SER A 176 1.32 5.16 12.52
CA SER A 176 1.32 6.61 12.48
C SER A 176 1.16 7.20 13.89
N ARG A 177 1.86 8.32 14.15
CA ARG A 177 1.79 9.04 15.44
C ARG A 177 0.36 9.38 15.85
N PHE A 178 -0.50 9.73 14.89
CA PHE A 178 -1.91 10.00 15.09
C PHE A 178 -2.68 8.74 15.51
N MET A 179 -2.39 7.60 14.88
CA MET A 179 -3.02 6.34 15.24
C MET A 179 -2.65 5.89 16.65
N LEU A 180 -1.37 5.96 16.99
CA LEU A 180 -0.89 5.61 18.33
C LEU A 180 -1.45 6.56 19.40
N ALA A 181 -1.44 7.88 19.16
CA ALA A 181 -2.03 8.85 20.08
C ALA A 181 -3.53 8.61 20.29
N ALA A 182 -4.28 8.35 19.21
CA ALA A 182 -5.71 8.06 19.29
C ALA A 182 -5.99 6.75 20.07
N ILE A 183 -5.16 5.72 19.90
CA ILE A 183 -5.28 4.47 20.68
C ILE A 183 -4.99 4.73 22.16
N ILE A 184 -3.92 5.46 22.48
CA ILE A 184 -3.54 5.79 23.86
C ILE A 184 -4.65 6.55 24.58
N LEU A 185 -5.26 7.53 23.91
CA LEU A 185 -6.29 8.38 24.52
C LEU A 185 -7.68 7.73 24.56
N HIS A 186 -8.08 7.00 23.52
CA HIS A 186 -9.48 6.60 23.34
C HIS A 186 -9.75 5.10 23.50
N SER A 187 -8.75 4.31 23.89
CA SER A 187 -8.92 2.89 24.17
C SER A 187 -9.01 2.63 25.67
N ASP A 188 -10.20 2.27 26.16
CA ASP A 188 -10.45 1.97 27.58
C ASP A 188 -9.49 0.88 28.13
N SER A 189 -9.10 -0.09 27.30
CA SER A 189 -8.16 -1.14 27.69
C SER A 189 -6.75 -0.60 27.90
N VAL A 190 -6.31 0.35 27.07
CA VAL A 190 -5.01 1.02 27.19
C VAL A 190 -5.01 1.96 28.39
N GLN A 191 -6.04 2.79 28.55
CA GLN A 191 -6.22 3.66 29.71
C GLN A 191 -6.21 2.87 31.02
N THR A 192 -6.95 1.75 31.06
CA THR A 192 -6.96 0.84 32.20
C THR A 192 -5.59 0.20 32.45
N ALA A 193 -4.87 -0.20 31.39
CA ALA A 193 -3.52 -0.74 31.53
C ALA A 193 -2.57 0.29 32.13
N ILE A 194 -2.56 1.53 31.62
CA ILE A 194 -1.74 2.63 32.14
C ILE A 194 -2.05 2.84 33.63
N ARG A 195 -3.33 2.91 34.01
CA ARG A 195 -3.75 3.08 35.41
C ARG A 195 -3.27 1.95 36.32
N ARG A 196 -3.37 0.70 35.86
CA ARG A 196 -2.88 -0.47 36.61
C ARG A 196 -1.38 -0.41 36.81
N GLU A 197 -0.64 -0.01 35.77
CA GLU A 197 0.81 0.14 35.84
C GLU A 197 1.24 1.29 36.75
N VAL A 198 0.56 2.44 36.71
CA VAL A 198 0.78 3.54 37.65
C VAL A 198 0.59 3.07 39.09
N ARG A 199 -0.51 2.38 39.39
CA ARG A 199 -0.76 1.82 40.73
C ARG A 199 0.32 0.81 41.13
N ARG A 200 0.76 -0.05 40.22
CA ARG A 200 1.77 -1.07 40.48
C ARG A 200 3.12 -0.47 40.86
N VAL A 201 3.49 0.65 40.23
CA VAL A 201 4.81 1.28 40.42
C VAL A 201 4.79 2.32 41.55
N SER A 202 3.66 2.99 41.79
CA SER A 202 3.54 4.09 42.77
C SER A 202 2.73 3.76 44.02
N GLU A 203 2.05 2.61 44.06
CA GLU A 203 1.06 2.21 45.08
C GLU A 203 -0.17 3.13 45.18
N ILE A 204 -0.29 4.13 44.30
CA ILE A 204 -1.36 5.13 44.31
C ILE A 204 -2.44 4.79 43.27
N ASN A 205 -3.70 4.91 43.66
CA ASN A 205 -4.82 4.86 42.73
C ASN A 205 -5.02 6.24 42.10
N VAL A 206 -5.02 6.31 40.77
CA VAL A 206 -5.26 7.53 40.00
C VAL A 206 -6.56 7.39 39.21
N GLU A 207 -7.36 8.46 39.18
CA GLU A 207 -8.58 8.54 38.38
C GLU A 207 -8.26 8.59 36.88
N GLU A 208 -9.15 8.02 36.07
CA GLU A 208 -8.96 7.94 34.61
C GLU A 208 -8.85 9.32 33.96
N GLU A 209 -9.66 10.28 34.43
CA GLU A 209 -9.67 11.67 33.96
C GLU A 209 -8.32 12.37 34.16
N ILE A 210 -7.62 12.08 35.26
CA ILE A 210 -6.29 12.62 35.53
C ILE A 210 -5.27 12.04 34.55
N ILE A 211 -5.32 10.72 34.30
CA ILE A 211 -4.42 10.05 33.35
C ILE A 211 -4.64 10.60 31.93
N GLU A 212 -5.89 10.68 31.48
CA GLU A 212 -6.21 11.22 30.15
C GLU A 212 -5.70 12.66 30.01
N LYS A 213 -5.96 13.51 31.01
CA LYS A 213 -5.48 14.90 31.03
C LYS A 213 -3.96 14.97 30.93
N MET A 214 -3.23 14.23 31.75
CA MET A 214 -1.77 14.23 31.71
C MET A 214 -1.22 13.69 30.37
N LEU A 215 -1.85 12.65 29.81
CA LEU A 215 -1.46 12.13 28.50
C LEU A 215 -1.66 13.17 27.40
N ARG A 216 -2.79 13.89 27.42
CA ARG A 216 -3.13 14.90 26.42
C ARG A 216 -2.28 16.17 26.54
N ASP A 217 -2.09 16.67 27.75
CA ASP A 217 -1.53 18.00 27.99
C ASP A 217 -0.01 17.98 28.12
N GLU A 218 0.57 16.91 28.66
CA GLU A 218 1.98 16.87 29.07
C GLU A 218 2.82 15.80 28.36
N VAL A 219 2.22 14.69 27.92
CA VAL A 219 2.97 13.54 27.35
C VAL A 219 2.90 13.52 25.82
N LEU A 220 1.69 13.61 25.25
CA LEU A 220 1.48 13.56 23.81
C LEU A 220 1.70 14.93 23.20
N LYS A 221 2.43 14.97 22.08
CA LYS A 221 2.62 16.23 21.35
C LYS A 221 1.28 16.70 20.80
N ARG A 222 1.00 17.99 20.96
CA ARG A 222 -0.22 18.64 20.47
C ARG A 222 -0.52 18.33 18.99
N GLU A 223 0.51 18.31 18.16
CA GLU A 223 0.43 17.98 16.73
C GLU A 223 -0.04 16.55 16.42
N THR A 224 -0.09 15.64 17.41
CA THR A 224 -0.57 14.25 17.21
C THR A 224 -2.04 14.06 17.57
N ILE A 225 -2.63 15.05 18.25
CA ILE A 225 -3.99 15.00 18.80
C ILE A 225 -4.93 16.03 18.16
N GLU A 226 -4.39 16.99 17.42
CA GLU A 226 -5.15 18.03 16.70
C GLU A 226 -4.97 17.90 15.18
N GLY A 227 -5.99 18.30 14.43
CA GLY A 227 -5.98 18.38 12.95
C GLY A 227 -6.67 17.20 12.24
N GLU A 228 -6.84 17.32 10.91
CA GLU A 228 -7.61 16.36 10.09
C GLU A 228 -7.10 14.91 10.22
N GLN A 229 -5.78 14.72 10.33
CA GLN A 229 -5.17 13.40 10.48
C GLN A 229 -5.46 12.79 11.86
N ALA A 230 -5.45 13.61 12.92
CA ALA A 230 -5.83 13.17 14.26
C ALA A 230 -7.31 12.79 14.31
N ASP A 231 -8.20 13.63 13.76
CA ASP A 231 -9.63 13.34 13.69
C ASP A 231 -9.93 12.06 12.92
N THR A 232 -9.23 11.84 11.81
CA THR A 232 -9.35 10.61 11.01
C THR A 232 -8.87 9.39 11.79
N ALA A 233 -7.76 9.51 12.54
CA ALA A 233 -7.27 8.45 13.40
C ALA A 233 -8.26 8.11 14.51
N VAL A 234 -8.81 9.11 15.21
CA VAL A 234 -9.83 8.91 16.25
C VAL A 234 -11.03 8.15 15.70
N ARG A 235 -11.58 8.58 14.55
CA ARG A 235 -12.70 7.89 13.89
C ARG A 235 -12.37 6.44 13.55
N ARG A 236 -11.14 6.17 13.11
CA ARG A 236 -10.67 4.80 12.79
C ARG A 236 -10.57 3.95 14.05
N VAL A 237 -10.02 4.47 15.14
CA VAL A 237 -9.95 3.77 16.44
C VAL A 237 -11.35 3.47 16.96
N SER A 238 -12.24 4.46 17.02
CA SER A 238 -13.60 4.27 17.54
C SER A 238 -14.34 3.17 16.79
N ARG A 239 -14.31 3.20 15.44
CA ARG A 239 -14.91 2.13 14.62
C ARG A 239 -14.26 0.76 14.86
N GLY A 240 -12.95 0.71 15.03
CA GLY A 240 -12.22 -0.52 15.33
C GLY A 240 -12.61 -1.13 16.68
N ILE A 241 -12.71 -0.29 17.71
CA ILE A 241 -13.16 -0.69 19.06
C ILE A 241 -14.61 -1.18 19.01
N GLU A 242 -15.52 -0.45 18.36
CA GLU A 242 -16.91 -0.86 18.20
C GLU A 242 -17.05 -2.22 17.49
N LYS A 243 -16.28 -2.44 16.43
CA LYS A 243 -16.26 -3.72 15.71
C LYS A 243 -15.76 -4.86 16.60
N ALA A 244 -14.74 -4.63 17.42
CA ALA A 244 -14.20 -5.63 18.35
C ALA A 244 -15.16 -5.95 19.52
N ARG A 245 -16.05 -5.01 19.88
CA ARG A 245 -17.08 -5.20 20.91
C ARG A 245 -18.30 -5.98 20.43
N ARG A 246 -18.55 -6.05 19.11
CA ARG A 246 -19.66 -6.86 18.57
C ARG A 246 -19.33 -8.35 18.70
N PRO A 247 -20.24 -9.19 19.25
CA PRO A 247 -20.07 -10.63 19.19
C PRO A 247 -19.91 -11.06 17.73
N THR A 248 -18.91 -11.88 17.43
CA THR A 248 -18.87 -12.58 16.15
C THR A 248 -20.02 -13.59 16.14
N ASP A 249 -21.15 -13.22 15.55
CA ASP A 249 -22.12 -14.20 15.07
C ASP A 249 -21.41 -15.00 13.97
N LYS A 250 -20.73 -16.08 14.36
CA LYS A 250 -20.49 -17.20 13.44
C LYS A 250 -21.89 -17.68 13.06
N PRO A 251 -22.27 -17.71 11.77
CA PRO A 251 -23.42 -18.51 11.38
C PRO A 251 -23.11 -19.93 11.84
N ALA A 252 -23.96 -20.48 12.70
CA ALA A 252 -23.95 -21.92 12.95
C ALA A 252 -24.05 -22.59 11.59
N ALA A 253 -23.08 -23.45 11.27
CA ALA A 253 -23.23 -24.34 10.12
C ALA A 253 -24.53 -25.12 10.34
N GLU A 254 -25.54 -24.85 9.51
CA GLU A 254 -26.73 -25.68 9.44
C GLU A 254 -26.26 -27.10 9.11
N PRO A 255 -26.71 -28.12 9.87
CA PRO A 255 -26.39 -29.50 9.52
C PRO A 255 -27.01 -29.82 8.16
N GLU A 256 -26.17 -30.27 7.22
CA GLU A 256 -26.60 -30.86 5.95
C GLU A 256 -27.73 -31.87 6.20
N PRO A 257 -28.87 -31.79 5.47
CA PRO A 257 -29.89 -32.80 5.59
C PRO A 257 -29.38 -34.10 4.94
N ALA A 258 -29.36 -35.17 5.74
CA ALA A 258 -29.08 -36.53 5.31
C ALA A 258 -30.04 -36.98 4.18
N PRO A 259 -29.60 -37.85 3.26
CA PRO A 259 -30.41 -38.25 2.11
C PRO A 259 -31.62 -39.07 2.59
N THR A 260 -32.82 -38.56 2.34
CA THR A 260 -34.06 -39.28 2.63
C THR A 260 -34.30 -40.30 1.52
N SER A 261 -34.02 -41.56 1.82
CA SER A 261 -34.48 -42.73 1.05
C SER A 261 -36.00 -42.84 1.17
N ALA A 262 -36.72 -42.64 0.06
CA ALA A 262 -38.15 -42.92 -0.01
C ALA A 262 -38.41 -44.43 -0.10
N PRO A 263 -39.38 -44.99 0.66
CA PRO A 263 -39.79 -46.38 0.53
C PRO A 263 -40.86 -46.56 -0.57
N THR A 264 -40.79 -47.74 -1.17
CA THR A 264 -41.61 -48.31 -2.24
C THR A 264 -43.02 -48.73 -1.78
N ALA A 265 -44.03 -48.58 -2.64
CA ALA A 265 -45.13 -49.52 -2.98
C ALA A 265 -46.44 -48.79 -3.34
N ALA A 266 -46.90 -48.88 -4.60
CA ALA A 266 -48.06 -49.69 -5.07
C ALA A 266 -49.43 -48.95 -4.90
N ALA A 267 -50.41 -48.93 -5.81
CA ALA A 267 -50.75 -49.71 -7.00
C ALA A 267 -51.85 -49.00 -7.84
N ALA A 268 -52.20 -49.62 -8.99
CA ALA A 268 -53.34 -49.43 -9.90
C ALA A 268 -53.19 -48.29 -10.93
N GLY A 269 -53.02 -48.54 -12.24
CA GLY A 269 -53.84 -49.31 -13.19
C GLY A 269 -54.70 -48.31 -13.98
N VAL A 270 -54.85 -48.25 -15.31
CA VAL A 270 -54.86 -49.23 -16.41
C VAL A 270 -54.77 -48.41 -17.72
N GLY A 271 -54.17 -48.93 -18.81
CA GLY A 271 -54.41 -48.36 -20.14
C GLY A 271 -53.46 -48.77 -21.28
N ALA A 272 -53.66 -49.98 -21.82
CA ALA A 272 -53.50 -50.43 -23.22
C ALA A 272 -52.32 -49.95 -24.11
N ALA A 273 -51.57 -50.94 -24.61
CA ALA A 273 -50.61 -50.93 -25.73
C ALA A 273 -51.34 -50.95 -27.10
N PRO A 274 -50.72 -51.25 -28.28
CA PRO A 274 -49.29 -51.36 -28.65
C PRO A 274 -48.93 -50.71 -30.03
N SER A 275 -47.66 -50.87 -30.46
CA SER A 275 -47.25 -51.33 -31.83
C SER A 275 -46.42 -50.39 -32.73
N ALA A 276 -45.43 -51.05 -33.39
CA ALA A 276 -44.67 -50.73 -34.61
C ALA A 276 -43.51 -49.71 -34.47
N ALA A 277 -42.24 -50.13 -34.51
CA ALA A 277 -41.46 -50.62 -35.66
C ALA A 277 -40.90 -49.48 -36.54
N ASN A 278 -39.65 -49.07 -36.27
CA ASN A 278 -38.48 -49.19 -37.16
C ASN A 278 -37.27 -48.51 -36.49
#